data_AF-F0UNN6-F1
#
_entry.id   AF-F0UNN6-F1
#
_cell.length_a   1.000
_cell.length_b   1.000
_cell.length_c   1.000
_cell.angle_alpha   90.00
_cell.angle_beta   90.00
_cell.angle_gamma   90.00
#
_symmetry.space_group_name_H-M   'P 1'
#
loop_
_entity.id
_entity.type
_entity.pdbx_description
1 polymer ?
#
loop_
_entity_poly.entity_id
_entity_poly.type
_entity_poly.pdbx_seq_one_letter_code
_entity_poly.pdbx_strand_id
1 'polypeptide(L)'
;MPVVLLVDFHGKHNPHHIFCTQTTRHRNLVPVSYAKLQSAIGGCQAKLRAGNSSLHPPTVDADGVVTECAPVAILMESHVGLAIYVLACMGMGVPVLLLSARLSSFAVRHLFRETGVKLAIVSPRLHTVALDAASTLDGSSTCQLNGDDAIIIRPADEWGTLLQGTDAAGGRQSTRVQESHKTLILCLNRIVRSLSSIRLGPVDYLWYRQFLTEIYRPDREFYAKELEAGEPPATTLMHAVEYNKEASFGLKSYFLARKPFIGGDPATTQEWDDAIMKLNRGKAHPGRDALMHFLANSPEGKLMKPNVMGMDNVEPSKSRLKMYFTSANTSFKSVREIMTMGGISDISEESLQNLRSMILAVLGLPADFPEGKEISVESTTAGQTWKDLEALCEGFIYFFDIAPTSGRPQVKFYLTTRKYGADDLTIARNLMAWMDEQGRGTNCDAYIGMLKRLAEHRGLENGKGMHGYISYQCSQKGEPDIKSYISPELYCKAGYEAHLKGLV
;
A
#
# COMPACT_ATOMS: atom_id res chain seq x y z
N MET A 1 -5.11 -22.14 1.45
CA MET A 1 -5.19 -23.37 0.62
C MET A 1 -5.41 -23.21 -0.91
N PRO A 2 -6.05 -22.17 -1.50
CA PRO A 2 -6.32 -22.16 -2.97
C PRO A 2 -5.11 -21.91 -3.89
N VAL A 3 -4.00 -21.46 -3.33
CA VAL A 3 -2.86 -20.88 -4.07
C VAL A 3 -1.89 -21.94 -4.57
N VAL A 4 -1.58 -22.92 -3.73
CA VAL A 4 -0.76 -24.08 -4.09
C VAL A 4 -1.51 -24.95 -5.10
N LEU A 5 -2.81 -25.13 -4.92
CA LEU A 5 -3.69 -25.79 -5.89
C LEU A 5 -3.65 -25.16 -7.30
N LEU A 6 -3.47 -23.84 -7.42
CA LEU A 6 -3.34 -23.17 -8.71
C LEU A 6 -1.96 -23.39 -9.35
N VAL A 7 -0.90 -23.42 -8.53
CA VAL A 7 0.45 -23.77 -9.02
C VAL A 7 0.48 -25.24 -9.42
N ASP A 8 -0.18 -26.12 -8.68
CA ASP A 8 -0.31 -27.54 -9.02
C ASP A 8 -1.17 -27.75 -10.26
N PHE A 9 -2.29 -27.03 -10.37
CA PHE A 9 -3.14 -27.04 -11.55
C PHE A 9 -2.38 -26.59 -12.79
N HIS A 10 -1.69 -25.45 -12.74
CA HIS A 10 -0.91 -25.00 -13.89
C HIS A 10 0.36 -25.81 -14.10
N GLY A 11 0.99 -26.34 -13.05
CA GLY A 11 2.11 -27.27 -13.17
C GLY A 11 1.70 -28.54 -13.93
N LYS A 12 0.48 -29.05 -13.67
CA LYS A 12 -0.08 -30.23 -14.35
C LYS A 12 -0.63 -29.94 -15.75
N HIS A 13 -1.43 -28.88 -15.88
CA HIS A 13 -2.22 -28.61 -17.09
C HIS A 13 -1.59 -27.57 -18.02
N ASN A 14 -0.68 -26.73 -17.52
CA ASN A 14 -0.05 -25.64 -18.27
C ASN A 14 1.45 -25.49 -17.92
N PRO A 15 2.25 -26.58 -17.91
CA PRO A 15 3.59 -26.60 -17.33
C PRO A 15 4.56 -25.58 -17.95
N HIS A 16 4.36 -25.28 -19.24
CA HIS A 16 5.19 -24.36 -20.01
C HIS A 16 4.76 -22.89 -19.90
N HIS A 17 3.60 -22.61 -19.30
CA HIS A 17 3.16 -21.22 -19.11
C HIS A 17 4.12 -20.51 -18.16
N ILE A 18 4.51 -19.30 -18.55
CA ILE A 18 5.41 -18.46 -17.75
C ILE A 18 4.64 -17.88 -16.56
N PHE A 19 5.15 -18.15 -15.36
CA PHE A 19 4.71 -17.55 -14.11
C PHE A 19 5.31 -16.15 -13.93
N CYS A 20 6.62 -16.02 -14.17
CA CYS A 20 7.34 -14.75 -14.08
C CYS A 20 8.60 -14.72 -14.93
N THR A 21 9.10 -13.51 -15.19
CA THR A 21 10.48 -13.28 -15.64
C THR A 21 11.26 -12.65 -14.49
N GLN A 22 12.40 -13.23 -14.13
CA GLN A 22 13.30 -12.73 -13.09
C GLN A 22 14.57 -12.17 -13.72
N THR A 23 14.90 -10.92 -13.39
CA THR A 23 16.16 -10.30 -13.82
C THR A 23 17.31 -10.73 -12.90
N THR A 24 18.45 -11.13 -13.47
CA THR A 24 19.69 -11.41 -12.73
C THR A 24 20.43 -10.12 -12.38
N ARG A 25 21.45 -10.22 -11.51
CA ARG A 25 22.37 -9.10 -11.23
C ARG A 25 23.05 -8.56 -12.49
N HIS A 26 23.24 -9.40 -13.51
CA HIS A 26 23.83 -9.04 -14.80
C HIS A 26 22.79 -8.64 -15.85
N ARG A 27 21.57 -8.27 -15.42
CA ARG A 27 20.44 -7.86 -16.28
C ARG A 27 19.95 -8.92 -17.28
N ASN A 28 20.30 -10.19 -17.08
CA ASN A 28 19.75 -11.28 -17.88
C ASN A 28 18.32 -11.59 -17.42
N LEU A 29 17.41 -11.82 -18.37
CA LEU A 29 16.02 -12.18 -18.09
C LEU A 29 15.87 -13.71 -18.03
N VAL A 30 15.41 -14.22 -16.90
CA VAL A 30 15.20 -15.66 -16.66
C VAL A 30 13.71 -15.96 -16.60
N PRO A 31 13.13 -16.64 -17.61
CA PRO A 31 11.74 -17.06 -17.57
C PRO A 31 11.56 -18.25 -16.61
N VAL A 32 10.58 -18.12 -15.72
CA VAL A 32 10.17 -19.13 -14.75
C VAL A 32 8.79 -19.63 -15.15
N SER A 33 8.71 -20.87 -15.61
CA SER A 33 7.43 -21.52 -15.93
C SER A 33 6.74 -22.07 -14.68
N TYR A 34 5.46 -22.41 -14.78
CA TYR A 34 4.75 -23.09 -13.69
C TYR A 34 5.37 -24.43 -13.30
N ALA A 35 5.92 -25.19 -14.25
CA ALA A 35 6.66 -26.42 -13.93
C ALA A 35 7.92 -26.13 -13.10
N LYS A 36 8.71 -25.13 -13.49
CA LYS A 36 9.90 -24.70 -12.73
C LYS A 36 9.52 -24.20 -11.33
N LEU A 37 8.46 -23.40 -11.24
CA LEU A 37 7.95 -22.90 -9.96
C LEU A 37 7.47 -24.05 -9.06
N GLN A 38 6.70 -25.00 -9.60
CA GLN A 38 6.20 -26.14 -8.84
C GLN A 38 7.34 -26.99 -8.28
N SER A 39 8.34 -27.31 -9.12
CA SER A 39 9.55 -28.02 -8.69
C SER A 39 10.31 -27.27 -7.60
N ALA A 40 10.50 -25.95 -7.78
CA ALA A 40 11.17 -25.11 -6.79
C ALA A 40 10.43 -25.06 -5.45
N ILE A 41 9.10 -24.96 -5.47
CA ILE A 41 8.27 -25.01 -4.26
C ILE A 41 8.41 -26.37 -3.58
N GLY A 42 8.30 -27.47 -4.31
CA GLY A 42 8.46 -28.82 -3.75
C GLY A 42 9.83 -29.03 -3.11
N GLY A 43 10.90 -28.62 -3.79
CA GLY A 43 12.26 -28.68 -3.25
C GLY A 43 12.44 -27.80 -2.01
N CYS A 44 11.85 -26.60 -2.01
CA CYS A 44 11.86 -25.70 -0.86
C CYS A 44 11.11 -26.31 0.34
N GLN A 45 9.93 -26.91 0.13
CA GLN A 45 9.17 -27.59 1.17
C GLN A 45 9.95 -28.77 1.78
N ALA A 46 10.59 -29.59 0.94
CA ALA A 46 11.41 -30.70 1.40
C ALA A 46 12.57 -30.22 2.28
N LYS A 47 13.28 -29.16 1.86
CA LYS A 47 14.36 -28.53 2.64
C LYS A 47 13.86 -27.94 3.97
N LEU A 48 12.73 -27.26 3.96
CA LEU A 48 12.17 -26.65 5.18
C LEU A 48 11.78 -27.72 6.20
N ARG A 49 11.14 -28.81 5.78
CA ARG A 49 10.79 -29.95 6.63
C ARG A 49 12.01 -30.68 7.18
N ALA A 50 12.99 -30.97 6.33
CA ALA A 50 14.20 -31.69 6.74
C ALA A 50 15.00 -30.91 7.80
N GLY A 51 14.96 -29.58 7.74
CA GLY A 51 15.69 -28.73 8.68
C GLY A 51 14.89 -28.26 9.89
N ASN A 52 13.60 -28.59 10.04
CA ASN A 52 12.82 -28.13 11.21
C ASN A 52 11.59 -29.02 11.47
N SER A 53 11.65 -29.83 12.53
CA SER A 53 10.57 -30.74 12.95
C SER A 53 9.34 -30.04 13.52
N SER A 54 9.42 -28.75 13.87
CA SER A 54 8.30 -27.99 14.44
C SER A 54 7.31 -27.45 13.40
N LEU A 55 7.64 -27.55 12.11
CA LEU A 55 6.77 -27.07 11.03
C LEU A 55 5.72 -28.12 10.70
N HIS A 56 4.47 -27.85 11.04
CA HIS A 56 3.34 -28.74 10.76
C HIS A 56 2.13 -27.95 10.24
N PRO A 57 1.27 -28.58 9.42
CA PRO A 57 -0.04 -28.01 9.11
C PRO A 57 -0.88 -27.88 10.40
N PRO A 58 -1.97 -27.09 10.38
CA PRO A 58 -2.88 -27.00 11.52
C PRO A 58 -3.43 -28.39 11.86
N THR A 59 -3.36 -28.76 13.14
CA THR A 59 -3.94 -30.00 13.66
C THR A 59 -5.20 -29.69 14.42
N VAL A 60 -6.18 -30.59 14.38
CA VAL A 60 -7.42 -30.48 15.15
C VAL A 60 -7.39 -31.56 16.21
N ASP A 61 -7.54 -31.18 17.47
CA ASP A 61 -7.62 -32.15 18.57
C ASP A 61 -9.01 -32.79 18.67
N ALA A 62 -9.18 -33.69 19.64
CA ALA A 62 -10.42 -34.43 19.86
C ALA A 62 -11.61 -33.50 20.24
N ASP A 63 -11.32 -32.31 20.76
CA ASP A 63 -12.31 -31.31 21.18
C ASP A 63 -12.63 -30.29 20.07
N GLY A 64 -12.01 -30.45 18.89
CA GLY A 64 -12.22 -29.57 17.74
C GLY A 64 -11.37 -28.29 17.77
N VAL A 65 -10.40 -28.18 18.68
CA VAL A 65 -9.50 -27.03 18.77
C VAL A 65 -8.41 -27.15 17.72
N VAL A 66 -8.28 -26.10 16.90
CA VAL A 66 -7.23 -26.01 15.88
C VAL A 66 -5.95 -25.48 16.52
N THR A 67 -4.88 -26.27 16.46
CA THR A 67 -3.54 -25.87 16.88
C THR A 67 -2.67 -25.63 15.65
N GLU A 68 -2.19 -24.40 15.49
CA GLU A 68 -1.29 -23.98 14.42
C GLU A 68 0.17 -23.99 14.90
N CYS A 69 1.11 -24.25 13.99
CA CYS A 69 2.53 -24.04 14.31
C CYS A 69 2.88 -22.55 14.31
N ALA A 70 3.98 -22.20 14.95
CA ALA A 70 4.52 -20.84 14.92
C ALA A 70 4.76 -20.35 13.48
N PRO A 71 4.50 -19.06 13.18
CA PRO A 71 4.75 -18.52 11.85
C PRO A 71 6.23 -18.58 11.47
N VAL A 72 6.48 -18.80 10.18
CA VAL A 72 7.80 -18.62 9.58
C VAL A 72 7.92 -17.17 9.13
N ALA A 73 8.88 -16.45 9.69
CA ALA A 73 9.21 -15.13 9.20
C ALA A 73 10.01 -15.20 7.91
N ILE A 74 9.68 -14.35 6.95
CA ILE A 74 10.42 -14.24 5.69
C ILE A 74 10.86 -12.78 5.56
N LEU A 75 12.18 -12.56 5.62
CA LEU A 75 12.82 -11.25 5.56
C LEU A 75 13.82 -11.23 4.40
N MET A 76 13.37 -10.82 3.22
CA MET A 76 14.19 -10.80 2.00
C MET A 76 13.67 -9.79 0.97
N GLU A 77 14.47 -9.58 -0.06
CA GLU A 77 14.15 -8.76 -1.21
C GLU A 77 13.01 -9.33 -2.06
N SER A 78 12.34 -8.45 -2.80
CA SER A 78 11.27 -8.82 -3.72
C SER A 78 11.81 -9.43 -5.02
N HIS A 79 12.17 -10.71 -4.98
CA HIS A 79 12.51 -11.54 -6.15
C HIS A 79 11.75 -12.88 -6.12
N VAL A 80 11.87 -13.70 -7.18
CA VAL A 80 11.15 -14.99 -7.28
C VAL A 80 11.36 -15.93 -6.09
N GLY A 81 12.55 -15.90 -5.46
CA GLY A 81 12.82 -16.63 -4.21
C GLY A 81 11.82 -16.33 -3.09
N LEU A 82 11.38 -15.07 -2.95
CA LEU A 82 10.37 -14.68 -1.96
C LEU A 82 9.04 -15.39 -2.21
N ALA A 83 8.60 -15.42 -3.47
CA ALA A 83 7.40 -16.13 -3.86
C ALA A 83 7.53 -17.63 -3.59
N ILE A 84 8.69 -18.24 -3.88
CA ILE A 84 8.94 -19.66 -3.63
C ILE A 84 8.80 -19.99 -2.13
N TYR A 85 9.45 -19.23 -1.25
CA TYR A 85 9.37 -19.47 0.21
C TYR A 85 7.96 -19.26 0.77
N VAL A 86 7.27 -18.19 0.36
CA VAL A 86 5.88 -17.93 0.77
C VAL A 86 4.97 -19.08 0.33
N LEU A 87 5.07 -19.49 -0.94
CA LEU A 87 4.25 -20.56 -1.51
C LEU A 87 4.58 -21.92 -0.90
N ALA A 88 5.85 -22.19 -0.57
CA ALA A 88 6.27 -23.38 0.13
C ALA A 88 5.61 -23.48 1.51
N CYS A 89 5.71 -22.43 2.34
CA CYS A 89 5.07 -22.39 3.66
C CYS A 89 3.55 -22.56 3.55
N MET A 90 2.91 -21.82 2.65
CA MET A 90 1.46 -21.93 2.40
C MET A 90 1.04 -23.35 1.98
N GLY A 91 1.84 -24.04 1.17
CA GLY A 91 1.56 -25.42 0.75
C GLY A 91 1.78 -26.45 1.85
N MET A 92 2.55 -26.11 2.88
CA MET A 92 2.70 -26.91 4.10
C MET A 92 1.63 -26.59 5.15
N GLY A 93 0.77 -25.59 4.92
CA GLY A 93 -0.17 -25.10 5.93
C GLY A 93 0.49 -24.28 7.05
N VAL A 94 1.73 -23.84 6.85
CA VAL A 94 2.51 -23.09 7.85
C VAL A 94 2.21 -21.58 7.71
N PRO A 95 1.82 -20.88 8.80
CA PRO A 95 1.62 -19.43 8.77
C PRO A 95 2.90 -18.68 8.37
N VAL A 96 2.75 -17.57 7.63
CA VAL A 96 3.88 -16.78 7.14
C VAL A 96 3.80 -15.37 7.70
N LEU A 97 4.88 -14.93 8.35
CA LEU A 97 5.10 -13.52 8.68
C LEU A 97 6.01 -12.90 7.61
N LEU A 98 5.42 -12.24 6.62
CA LEU A 98 6.19 -11.56 5.58
C LEU A 98 6.66 -10.19 6.07
N LEU A 99 7.97 -10.00 6.18
CA LEU A 99 8.58 -8.78 6.68
C LEU A 99 9.18 -7.95 5.55
N SER A 100 8.95 -6.63 5.60
CA SER A 100 9.56 -5.71 4.66
C SER A 100 11.08 -5.68 4.87
N ALA A 101 11.83 -5.75 3.77
CA ALA A 101 13.29 -5.60 3.75
C ALA A 101 13.79 -4.22 4.27
N ARG A 102 12.87 -3.30 4.57
CA ARG A 102 13.17 -1.96 5.10
C ARG A 102 12.97 -1.85 6.61
N LEU A 103 12.48 -2.89 7.28
CA LEU A 103 12.26 -2.84 8.73
C LEU A 103 13.59 -2.77 9.49
N SER A 104 13.62 -1.95 10.53
CA SER A 104 14.71 -1.92 11.50
C SER A 104 14.73 -3.20 12.35
N SER A 105 15.88 -3.52 12.95
CA SER A 105 16.02 -4.67 13.84
C SER A 105 15.06 -4.61 15.03
N PHE A 106 14.74 -3.40 15.52
CA PHE A 106 13.74 -3.21 16.58
C PHE A 106 12.32 -3.59 16.14
N ALA A 107 11.89 -3.13 14.96
CA ALA A 107 10.58 -3.48 14.42
C ALA A 107 10.47 -4.99 14.14
N VAL A 108 11.53 -5.59 13.58
CA VAL A 108 11.62 -7.04 13.37
C VAL A 108 11.55 -7.79 14.71
N ARG A 109 12.25 -7.34 15.75
CA ARG A 109 12.22 -7.95 17.09
C ARG A 109 10.82 -7.90 17.69
N HIS A 110 10.17 -6.74 17.64
CA HIS A 110 8.81 -6.60 18.16
C HIS A 110 7.85 -7.56 17.45
N LEU A 111 7.92 -7.63 16.12
CA LEU A 111 7.10 -8.53 15.33
C LEU A 111 7.40 -10.00 15.64
N PHE A 112 8.67 -10.39 15.75
CA PHE A 112 9.06 -11.75 16.15
C PHE A 112 8.46 -12.14 17.50
N ARG A 113 8.52 -11.24 18.50
CA ARG A 113 7.99 -11.49 19.83
C ARG A 113 6.47 -11.64 19.84
N GLU A 114 5.76 -10.68 19.25
CA GLU A 114 4.29 -10.65 19.30
C GLU A 114 3.64 -11.74 18.44
N THR A 115 4.36 -12.29 17.46
CA THR A 115 3.88 -13.37 16.59
C THR A 115 4.40 -14.74 17.00
N GLY A 116 5.33 -14.82 17.96
CA GLY A 116 5.92 -16.08 18.43
C GLY A 116 6.74 -16.80 17.36
N VAL A 117 7.34 -16.08 16.40
CA VAL A 117 8.17 -16.66 15.34
C VAL A 117 9.31 -17.49 15.96
N LYS A 118 9.47 -18.73 15.49
CA LYS A 118 10.58 -19.62 15.88
C LYS A 118 11.58 -19.85 14.75
N LEU A 119 11.22 -19.53 13.50
CA LEU A 119 12.07 -19.66 12.32
C LEU A 119 11.95 -18.42 11.44
N ALA A 120 13.08 -17.80 11.11
CA ALA A 120 13.16 -16.72 10.14
C ALA A 120 14.04 -17.14 8.95
N ILE A 121 13.53 -16.97 7.74
CA ILE A 121 14.26 -17.16 6.49
C ILE A 121 14.69 -15.79 5.99
N VAL A 122 16.00 -15.56 5.91
CA VAL A 122 16.57 -14.22 5.79
C VAL A 122 17.54 -14.15 4.62
N SER A 123 17.44 -13.14 3.76
CA SER A 123 18.43 -12.95 2.70
C SER A 123 19.80 -12.58 3.28
N PRO A 124 20.91 -12.87 2.57
CA PRO A 124 22.25 -12.53 3.05
C PRO A 124 22.40 -11.06 3.47
N ARG A 125 21.72 -10.15 2.76
CA ARG A 125 21.77 -8.71 3.04
C ARG A 125 21.08 -8.32 4.36
N LEU A 126 20.03 -9.05 4.75
CA LEU A 126 19.23 -8.74 5.94
C LEU A 126 19.61 -9.60 7.15
N HIS A 127 20.64 -10.44 6.99
CA HIS A 127 21.08 -11.37 8.02
C HIS A 127 21.44 -10.67 9.33
N THR A 128 22.20 -9.56 9.26
CA THR A 128 22.56 -8.76 10.45
C THR A 128 21.34 -8.17 11.14
N VAL A 129 20.38 -7.63 10.38
CA VAL A 129 19.13 -7.08 10.94
C VAL A 129 18.35 -8.14 11.71
N ALA A 130 18.28 -9.36 11.17
CA ALA A 130 17.60 -10.47 11.81
C ALA A 130 18.33 -11.00 13.04
N LEU A 131 19.66 -11.08 13.02
CA LEU A 131 20.47 -11.45 14.18
C LEU A 131 20.33 -10.43 15.31
N ASP A 132 20.43 -9.14 14.98
CA ASP A 132 20.23 -8.06 15.94
C ASP A 132 18.82 -8.15 16.54
N ALA A 133 17.81 -8.38 15.70
CA ALA A 133 16.44 -8.56 16.15
C ALA A 133 16.26 -9.77 17.09
N ALA A 134 16.91 -10.89 16.78
CA ALA A 134 16.85 -12.12 17.55
C ALA A 134 17.69 -12.08 18.85
N SER A 135 18.70 -11.21 18.92
CA SER A 135 19.49 -11.02 20.15
C SER A 135 18.69 -10.30 21.23
N THR A 136 18.69 -10.86 22.44
CA THR A 136 18.15 -10.25 23.66
C THR A 136 19.13 -9.19 24.16
N LEU A 137 18.77 -7.91 24.07
CA LEU A 137 19.43 -6.86 24.84
C LEU A 137 18.91 -6.90 26.29
N ASP A 138 19.25 -7.94 27.03
CA ASP A 138 19.05 -7.94 28.48
C ASP A 138 20.27 -7.28 29.15
N GLY A 139 20.14 -5.98 29.39
CA GLY A 139 21.06 -5.20 30.22
C GLY A 139 20.93 -5.51 31.73
N SER A 140 20.71 -6.77 32.10
CA SER A 140 20.57 -7.22 33.48
C SER A 140 21.42 -8.46 33.69
N SER A 141 22.50 -8.28 34.45
CA SER A 141 23.33 -9.37 34.96
C SER A 141 22.44 -10.42 35.63
N THR A 142 22.63 -11.69 35.25
CA THR A 142 22.00 -12.91 35.77
C THR A 142 20.51 -13.12 35.46
N CYS A 143 20.23 -13.81 34.35
CA CYS A 143 19.32 -14.97 34.29
C CYS A 143 19.70 -15.83 33.09
N GLN A 144 20.13 -17.07 33.32
CA GLN A 144 20.30 -18.09 32.29
C GLN A 144 18.91 -18.46 31.74
N LEU A 145 18.70 -18.32 30.43
CA LEU A 145 17.53 -18.90 29.77
C LEU A 145 17.92 -20.25 29.18
N ASN A 146 17.38 -21.31 29.78
CA ASN A 146 17.35 -22.65 29.21
C ASN A 146 16.38 -22.69 28.01
N GLY A 147 16.79 -23.32 26.91
CA GLY A 147 15.94 -24.26 26.18
C GLY A 147 15.18 -23.78 24.94
N ASP A 148 14.04 -23.09 25.09
CA ASP A 148 12.93 -23.24 24.10
C ASP A 148 12.46 -21.95 23.38
N ASP A 149 13.08 -20.79 23.64
CA ASP A 149 12.67 -19.49 23.08
C ASP A 149 13.58 -18.90 22.00
N ALA A 150 14.62 -19.61 21.58
CA ALA A 150 15.54 -19.12 20.56
C ALA A 150 14.92 -19.12 19.15
N ILE A 151 15.03 -18.00 18.45
CA ILE A 151 14.62 -17.87 17.04
C ILE A 151 15.74 -18.39 16.14
N ILE A 152 15.41 -19.36 15.29
CA ILE A 152 16.35 -19.88 14.30
C ILE A 152 16.40 -18.93 13.10
N ILE A 153 17.54 -18.25 12.90
CA ILE A 153 17.81 -17.46 11.69
C ILE A 153 18.44 -18.38 10.65
N ARG A 154 17.75 -18.58 9.53
CA ARG A 154 18.22 -19.39 8.39
C ARG A 154 18.50 -18.50 7.19
N PRO A 155 19.70 -18.57 6.58
CA PRO A 155 19.95 -17.89 5.32
C PRO A 155 19.06 -18.46 4.22
N ALA A 156 18.48 -17.58 3.43
CA ALA A 156 17.75 -17.94 2.23
C ALA A 156 18.71 -18.44 1.16
N ASP A 157 18.33 -19.52 0.48
CA ASP A 157 19.01 -20.00 -0.71
C ASP A 157 18.94 -18.92 -1.80
N GLU A 158 19.98 -18.84 -2.63
CA GLU A 158 19.90 -18.02 -3.82
C GLU A 158 18.75 -18.50 -4.71
N TRP A 159 17.97 -17.56 -5.23
CA TRP A 159 16.80 -17.91 -6.04
C TRP A 159 17.15 -18.72 -7.29
N GLY A 160 18.36 -18.57 -7.83
CA GLY A 160 18.86 -19.39 -8.93
C GLY A 160 18.96 -20.86 -8.55
N THR A 161 19.51 -21.16 -7.37
CA THR A 161 19.61 -22.51 -6.83
C THR A 161 18.24 -23.11 -6.53
N LEU A 162 17.29 -22.31 -6.04
CA LEU A 162 15.91 -22.77 -5.82
C LEU A 162 15.24 -23.22 -7.13
N LEU A 163 15.57 -22.60 -8.25
CA LEU A 163 15.00 -22.93 -9.57
C LEU A 163 15.67 -24.13 -10.26
N GLN A 164 16.82 -24.59 -9.79
CA GLN A 164 17.61 -25.69 -10.35
C GLN A 164 17.27 -27.06 -9.72
N GLY A 165 16.06 -27.28 -9.20
CA GLY A 165 15.69 -28.51 -8.48
C GLY A 165 16.28 -29.79 -9.10
N THR A 166 16.87 -30.66 -8.25
CA THR A 166 17.66 -31.86 -8.60
C THR A 166 17.30 -32.51 -9.96
N ASP A 167 18.25 -32.45 -10.90
CA ASP A 167 18.10 -32.61 -12.35
C ASP A 167 17.70 -34.01 -12.87
N ALA A 168 16.93 -34.06 -13.97
CA ALA A 168 17.13 -35.04 -15.05
C ALA A 168 16.49 -34.62 -16.41
N ALA A 169 17.28 -34.75 -17.47
CA ALA A 169 16.95 -34.88 -18.91
C ALA A 169 16.62 -33.64 -19.78
N GLY A 170 17.68 -33.03 -20.36
CA GLY A 170 17.98 -33.12 -21.81
C GLY A 170 17.22 -32.27 -22.83
N GLY A 171 17.95 -31.35 -23.51
CA GLY A 171 17.66 -30.93 -24.89
C GLY A 171 17.70 -29.42 -25.21
N ARG A 172 18.74 -28.95 -25.94
CA ARG A 172 18.75 -27.68 -26.74
C ARG A 172 17.82 -27.89 -27.97
N GLN A 173 17.16 -26.94 -28.65
CA GLN A 173 17.46 -25.54 -29.02
C GLN A 173 16.21 -24.88 -29.68
N SER A 174 16.04 -23.55 -29.53
CA SER A 174 15.33 -22.54 -30.37
C SER A 174 13.88 -22.79 -30.87
N THR A 175 12.87 -21.96 -30.57
CA THR A 175 12.63 -20.65 -31.24
C THR A 175 11.52 -19.81 -30.55
N ARG A 176 11.76 -18.49 -30.46
CA ARG A 176 10.85 -17.31 -30.49
C ARG A 176 9.62 -17.14 -29.53
N VAL A 177 9.63 -15.97 -28.86
CA VAL A 177 8.51 -15.05 -28.49
C VAL A 177 7.92 -15.05 -27.05
N GLN A 178 7.94 -13.83 -26.49
CA GLN A 178 7.11 -13.13 -25.48
C GLN A 178 7.26 -13.37 -23.97
N GLU A 179 7.67 -12.27 -23.34
CA GLU A 179 7.93 -12.03 -21.93
C GLU A 179 6.64 -11.80 -21.12
N SER A 180 6.62 -12.23 -19.85
CA SER A 180 5.53 -11.88 -18.95
C SER A 180 5.87 -11.46 -17.52
N HIS A 181 5.80 -10.14 -17.30
CA HIS A 181 5.60 -9.50 -16.00
C HIS A 181 4.12 -9.56 -15.57
N LYS A 182 3.68 -10.72 -15.07
CA LYS A 182 2.41 -10.88 -14.33
C LYS A 182 2.61 -10.81 -12.80
N THR A 183 3.83 -10.59 -12.32
CA THR A 183 4.27 -11.20 -11.05
C THR A 183 4.16 -10.30 -9.83
N LEU A 184 4.28 -8.97 -9.96
CA LEU A 184 4.12 -8.08 -8.79
C LEU A 184 2.66 -7.95 -8.34
N ILE A 185 1.73 -7.91 -9.30
CA ILE A 185 0.28 -7.81 -9.06
C ILE A 185 -0.28 -9.11 -8.45
N LEU A 186 0.24 -10.27 -8.85
CA LEU A 186 -0.17 -11.55 -8.26
C LEU A 186 0.40 -11.79 -6.85
N CYS A 187 1.61 -11.28 -6.55
CA CYS A 187 2.19 -11.31 -5.19
C CYS A 187 1.38 -10.44 -4.21
N LEU A 188 1.05 -9.19 -4.57
CA LEU A 188 0.21 -8.31 -3.76
C LEU A 188 -1.20 -8.89 -3.54
N ASN A 189 -1.84 -9.40 -4.59
CA ASN A 189 -3.15 -10.07 -4.48
C ASN A 189 -3.10 -11.36 -3.61
N ARG A 190 -1.93 -12.01 -3.45
CA ARG A 190 -1.76 -13.20 -2.60
C ARG A 190 -1.32 -12.91 -1.17
N ILE A 191 -0.55 -11.84 -0.93
CA ILE A 191 -0.32 -11.30 0.42
C ILE A 191 -1.68 -10.99 1.06
N VAL A 192 -2.58 -10.40 0.28
CA VAL A 192 -3.93 -10.11 0.77
C VAL A 192 -4.79 -11.36 0.97
N ARG A 193 -4.65 -12.39 0.12
CA ARG A 193 -5.32 -13.71 0.35
C ARG A 193 -4.68 -14.57 1.45
N SER A 194 -3.47 -14.26 1.90
CA SER A 194 -2.84 -14.88 3.08
C SER A 194 -3.19 -14.10 4.34
N LEU A 195 -3.42 -12.78 4.22
CA LEU A 195 -4.11 -12.01 5.24
C LEU A 195 -5.55 -12.51 5.43
N SER A 196 -6.26 -12.99 4.39
CA SER A 196 -7.64 -13.52 4.56
C SER A 196 -7.75 -14.78 5.43
N SER A 197 -6.65 -15.52 5.65
CA SER A 197 -6.63 -16.57 6.69
C SER A 197 -6.47 -16.01 8.10
N ILE A 198 -6.09 -14.73 8.25
CA ILE A 198 -5.98 -13.98 9.50
C ILE A 198 -7.18 -13.03 9.59
N ARG A 199 -8.35 -13.54 9.98
CA ARG A 199 -9.55 -12.75 10.31
C ARG A 199 -9.94 -11.60 9.33
N LEU A 200 -9.63 -11.63 8.02
CA LEU A 200 -10.29 -10.66 7.11
C LEU A 200 -11.76 -11.07 6.99
N GLY A 201 -12.66 -10.09 6.99
CA GLY A 201 -14.05 -10.32 6.57
C GLY A 201 -14.12 -10.85 5.12
N PRO A 202 -15.31 -11.24 4.62
CA PRO A 202 -15.45 -11.76 3.26
C PRO A 202 -14.94 -10.73 2.22
N VAL A 203 -13.87 -11.10 1.51
CA VAL A 203 -13.26 -10.29 0.45
C VAL A 203 -13.78 -10.74 -0.91
N ASP A 204 -14.25 -9.79 -1.72
CA ASP A 204 -14.65 -10.02 -3.12
C ASP A 204 -13.78 -9.19 -4.07
N TYR A 205 -13.32 -9.84 -5.15
CA TYR A 205 -12.44 -9.25 -6.16
C TYR A 205 -13.12 -9.11 -7.53
N LEU A 206 -14.44 -9.23 -7.62
CA LEU A 206 -15.14 -9.18 -8.91
C LEU A 206 -14.94 -7.85 -9.62
N TRP A 207 -15.30 -6.74 -8.97
CA TRP A 207 -15.10 -5.40 -9.51
C TRP A 207 -13.62 -5.10 -9.75
N TYR A 208 -12.74 -5.47 -8.83
CA TYR A 208 -11.29 -5.33 -9.01
C TYR A 208 -10.81 -5.97 -10.33
N ARG A 209 -11.20 -7.22 -10.60
CA ARG A 209 -10.78 -7.95 -11.81
C ARG A 209 -11.38 -7.37 -13.09
N GLN A 210 -12.64 -6.98 -13.05
CA GLN A 210 -13.31 -6.33 -14.19
C GLN A 210 -12.62 -5.00 -14.51
N PHE A 211 -12.43 -4.17 -13.49
CA PHE A 211 -11.86 -2.85 -13.64
C PHE A 211 -10.41 -2.87 -14.11
N LEU A 212 -9.59 -3.81 -13.57
CA LEU A 212 -8.25 -4.08 -14.07
C LEU A 212 -8.24 -4.41 -15.56
N THR A 213 -9.23 -5.14 -16.07
CA THR A 213 -9.32 -5.49 -17.50
C THR A 213 -9.63 -4.28 -18.38
N GLU A 214 -10.43 -3.35 -17.88
CA GLU A 214 -10.91 -2.20 -18.63
C GLU A 214 -9.88 -1.08 -18.72
N ILE A 215 -9.31 -0.66 -17.58
CA ILE A 215 -8.50 0.56 -17.50
C ILE A 215 -7.00 0.30 -17.33
N TYR A 216 -6.62 -0.94 -17.01
CA TYR A 216 -5.23 -1.30 -16.76
C TYR A 216 -4.70 -2.26 -17.84
N ARG A 217 -4.06 -1.70 -18.87
CA ARG A 217 -3.33 -2.45 -19.90
C ARG A 217 -1.83 -2.21 -19.75
N PRO A 218 -1.12 -3.01 -18.95
CA PRO A 218 0.32 -2.83 -18.78
C PRO A 218 1.03 -3.23 -20.08
N ASP A 219 1.51 -2.25 -20.84
CA ASP A 219 2.50 -2.53 -21.87
C ASP A 219 3.89 -2.60 -21.25
N ARG A 220 4.50 -3.77 -21.39
CA ARG A 220 5.76 -4.14 -20.73
C ARG A 220 6.97 -3.59 -21.46
N GLU A 221 6.88 -3.42 -22.78
CA GLU A 221 7.97 -2.88 -23.59
C GLU A 221 8.22 -1.40 -23.25
N PHE A 222 7.19 -0.68 -22.81
CA PHE A 222 7.29 0.71 -22.40
C PHE A 222 7.93 0.91 -21.02
N TYR A 223 7.52 0.15 -20.00
CA TYR A 223 8.15 0.26 -18.68
C TYR A 223 9.64 -0.13 -18.72
N ALA A 224 10.01 -1.05 -19.61
CA ALA A 224 11.42 -1.37 -19.88
C ALA A 224 12.15 -0.14 -20.46
N LYS A 225 11.56 0.57 -21.42
CA LYS A 225 12.12 1.81 -22.00
C LYS A 225 12.22 2.96 -21.01
N GLU A 226 11.22 3.17 -20.14
CA GLU A 226 11.29 4.18 -19.06
C GLU A 226 12.45 3.88 -18.10
N LEU A 227 12.60 2.62 -17.68
CA LEU A 227 13.71 2.19 -16.83
C LEU A 227 15.07 2.31 -17.54
N GLU A 228 15.15 2.03 -18.84
CA GLU A 228 16.34 2.25 -19.67
C GLU A 228 16.69 3.74 -19.81
N ALA A 229 15.68 4.61 -19.85
CA ALA A 229 15.83 6.07 -19.87
C ALA A 229 16.17 6.68 -18.49
N GLY A 230 16.16 5.89 -17.42
CA GLY A 230 16.44 6.35 -16.06
C GLY A 230 15.24 6.92 -15.31
N GLU A 231 14.03 6.80 -15.87
CA GLU A 231 12.80 7.24 -15.21
C GLU A 231 12.41 6.26 -14.09
N PRO A 232 12.00 6.78 -12.90
CA PRO A 232 11.64 5.92 -11.78
C PRO A 232 10.36 5.13 -12.06
N PRO A 233 10.27 3.86 -11.64
CA PRO A 233 9.11 3.02 -11.90
C PRO A 233 7.84 3.62 -11.29
N ALA A 234 6.83 3.71 -12.14
CA ALA A 234 5.51 4.21 -11.90
C ALA A 234 4.65 3.31 -10.98
N THR A 235 4.13 3.83 -9.87
CA THR A 235 3.02 3.14 -9.17
C THR A 235 1.76 3.21 -10.03
N THR A 236 1.13 2.05 -10.26
CA THR A 236 -0.08 1.92 -11.08
C THR A 236 -1.22 1.19 -10.36
N LEU A 237 -0.90 0.45 -9.30
CA LEU A 237 -1.85 -0.27 -8.47
C LEU A 237 -1.38 -0.25 -7.01
N MET A 238 -2.31 -0.06 -6.07
CA MET A 238 -2.07 -0.16 -4.64
C MET A 238 -3.20 -0.95 -3.96
N HIS A 239 -2.90 -1.59 -2.83
CA HIS A 239 -3.93 -2.09 -1.91
C HIS A 239 -3.78 -1.40 -0.56
N ALA A 240 -4.90 -1.17 0.12
CA ALA A 240 -4.90 -0.73 1.51
C ALA A 240 -5.67 -1.74 2.36
N VAL A 241 -5.10 -2.08 3.51
CA VAL A 241 -5.75 -2.89 4.53
C VAL A 241 -6.21 -1.93 5.63
N GLU A 242 -7.51 -1.92 5.90
CA GLU A 242 -8.11 -1.15 6.97
C GLU A 242 -8.25 -2.05 8.20
N TYR A 243 -7.63 -1.66 9.30
CA TYR A 243 -7.69 -2.37 10.56
C TYR A 243 -8.83 -1.80 11.38
N ASN A 244 -9.92 -2.55 11.54
CA ASN A 244 -11.01 -2.18 12.43
C ASN A 244 -11.08 -3.18 13.59
N LYS A 245 -10.94 -2.67 14.82
CA LYS A 245 -10.93 -3.49 16.04
C LYS A 245 -12.24 -4.27 16.24
N GLU A 246 -13.37 -3.73 15.75
CA GLU A 246 -14.71 -4.28 15.94
C GLU A 246 -15.23 -5.02 14.71
N ALA A 247 -14.94 -4.52 13.51
CA ALA A 247 -15.53 -5.00 12.26
C ALA A 247 -14.59 -5.88 11.40
N SER A 248 -13.48 -6.34 11.99
CA SER A 248 -12.40 -7.06 11.29
C SER A 248 -11.67 -6.21 10.25
N PHE A 249 -10.81 -6.82 9.44
CA PHE A 249 -10.04 -6.08 8.45
C PHE A 249 -10.85 -5.84 7.15
N GLY A 250 -10.75 -4.63 6.60
CA GLY A 250 -11.26 -4.28 5.27
C GLY A 250 -10.15 -4.21 4.23
N LEU A 251 -10.45 -4.56 2.98
CA LEU A 251 -9.49 -4.46 1.88
C LEU A 251 -9.96 -3.47 0.83
N LYS A 252 -9.08 -2.57 0.40
CA LYS A 252 -9.32 -1.60 -0.68
C LYS A 252 -8.28 -1.74 -1.78
N SER A 253 -8.69 -1.52 -3.03
CA SER A 253 -7.82 -1.55 -4.21
C SER A 253 -7.84 -0.18 -4.87
N TYR A 254 -6.68 0.31 -5.30
CA TYR A 254 -6.50 1.63 -5.90
C TYR A 254 -5.76 1.51 -7.22
N PHE A 255 -6.26 2.20 -8.25
CA PHE A 255 -5.73 2.21 -9.60
C PHE A 255 -5.26 3.61 -9.95
N LEU A 256 -4.03 3.73 -10.46
CA LEU A 256 -3.49 4.95 -11.05
C LEU A 256 -3.27 4.66 -12.54
N ALA A 257 -4.31 4.87 -13.35
CA ALA A 257 -4.25 4.54 -14.77
C ALA A 257 -3.43 5.60 -15.51
N ARG A 258 -2.16 5.26 -15.80
CA ARG A 258 -1.31 5.99 -16.75
C ARG A 258 -1.61 5.49 -18.16
N LYS A 259 -1.59 6.37 -19.17
CA LYS A 259 -1.64 6.00 -20.60
C LYS A 259 -0.22 5.77 -21.12
N PRO A 260 0.25 4.53 -21.28
CA PRO A 260 1.67 4.25 -21.47
C PRO A 260 2.19 4.42 -22.91
N PHE A 261 1.46 5.06 -23.83
CA PHE A 261 1.77 4.96 -25.28
C PHE A 261 2.02 6.27 -26.03
N ILE A 262 1.80 7.45 -25.44
CA ILE A 262 1.88 8.72 -26.21
C ILE A 262 2.65 9.82 -25.45
N GLY A 263 3.22 9.54 -24.27
CA GLY A 263 3.57 10.63 -23.35
C GLY A 263 2.32 11.45 -22.98
N GLY A 264 1.19 10.74 -22.81
CA GLY A 264 -0.12 11.34 -22.63
C GLY A 264 -0.52 11.47 -21.16
N ASP A 265 -1.46 12.38 -20.93
CA ASP A 265 -2.10 12.62 -19.64
C ASP A 265 -2.65 11.33 -18.98
N PRO A 266 -2.83 11.32 -17.63
CA PRO A 266 -3.59 10.30 -16.92
C PRO A 266 -4.91 9.95 -17.63
N ALA A 267 -5.45 8.75 -17.38
CA ALA A 267 -6.76 8.37 -17.93
C ALA A 267 -7.78 9.50 -17.73
N THR A 268 -8.47 9.86 -18.82
CA THR A 268 -9.39 11.00 -18.82
C THR A 268 -10.62 10.67 -17.99
N THR A 269 -11.34 11.69 -17.54
CA THR A 269 -12.59 11.50 -16.79
C THR A 269 -13.56 10.58 -17.56
N GLN A 270 -13.64 10.71 -18.89
CA GLN A 270 -14.49 9.86 -19.72
C GLN A 270 -14.06 8.39 -19.71
N GLU A 271 -12.75 8.09 -19.72
CA GLU A 271 -12.29 6.71 -19.71
C GLU A 271 -12.52 6.02 -18.36
N TRP A 272 -12.31 6.76 -17.26
CA TRP A 272 -12.69 6.29 -15.94
C TRP A 272 -14.17 5.98 -15.88
N ASP A 273 -14.99 6.89 -16.39
CA ASP A 273 -16.42 6.79 -16.42
C ASP A 273 -16.93 5.60 -17.26
N ASP A 274 -16.40 5.42 -18.46
CA ASP A 274 -16.70 4.27 -19.33
C ASP A 274 -16.36 2.93 -18.65
N ALA A 275 -15.27 2.87 -17.88
CA ALA A 275 -14.90 1.70 -17.10
C ALA A 275 -15.88 1.44 -15.94
N ILE A 276 -16.33 2.49 -15.24
CA ILE A 276 -17.33 2.39 -14.16
C ILE A 276 -18.66 1.85 -14.70
N MET A 277 -19.13 2.37 -15.84
CA MET A 277 -20.38 1.92 -16.46
C MET A 277 -20.39 0.42 -16.77
N LYS A 278 -19.21 -0.17 -17.03
CA LYS A 278 -19.06 -1.62 -17.28
C LYS A 278 -19.08 -2.47 -16.01
N LEU A 279 -18.82 -1.90 -14.83
CA LEU A 279 -18.91 -2.62 -13.55
C LEU A 279 -20.35 -2.98 -13.17
N ASN A 280 -21.31 -2.20 -13.66
CA ASN A 280 -22.72 -2.33 -13.30
C ASN A 280 -23.64 -2.25 -14.52
N ARG A 281 -23.34 -3.05 -15.56
CA ARG A 281 -24.06 -3.02 -16.85
C ARG A 281 -25.57 -3.15 -16.66
N GLY A 282 -26.31 -2.19 -17.22
CA GLY A 282 -27.78 -2.21 -17.25
C GLY A 282 -28.45 -1.78 -15.93
N LYS A 283 -27.69 -1.24 -14.96
CA LYS A 283 -28.25 -0.70 -13.72
C LYS A 283 -27.93 0.79 -13.57
N ALA A 284 -28.81 1.52 -12.91
CA ALA A 284 -28.58 2.92 -12.57
C ALA A 284 -27.42 3.06 -11.58
N HIS A 285 -26.67 4.16 -11.69
CA HIS A 285 -25.59 4.49 -10.76
C HIS A 285 -25.72 5.97 -10.33
N PRO A 286 -26.73 6.30 -9.50
CA PRO A 286 -27.13 7.69 -9.27
C PRO A 286 -26.01 8.55 -8.66
N GLY A 287 -25.13 7.98 -7.83
CA GLY A 287 -23.97 8.70 -7.30
C GLY A 287 -22.94 9.05 -8.38
N ARG A 288 -22.73 8.18 -9.37
CA ARG A 288 -21.86 8.46 -10.52
C ARG A 288 -22.50 9.54 -11.38
N ASP A 289 -23.80 9.47 -11.60
CA ASP A 289 -24.53 10.48 -12.39
C ASP A 289 -24.43 11.87 -11.73
N ALA A 290 -24.57 11.94 -10.41
CA ALA A 290 -24.39 13.19 -9.65
C ALA A 290 -22.96 13.73 -9.76
N LEU A 291 -21.94 12.87 -9.66
CA LEU A 291 -20.54 13.28 -9.85
C LEU A 291 -20.29 13.81 -11.26
N MET A 292 -20.72 13.08 -12.29
CA MET A 292 -20.52 13.49 -13.68
C MET A 292 -21.28 14.79 -13.99
N HIS A 293 -22.47 15.00 -13.41
CA HIS A 293 -23.18 16.26 -13.49
C HIS A 293 -22.37 17.41 -12.87
N PHE A 294 -21.82 17.23 -11.66
CA PHE A 294 -20.98 18.24 -11.01
C PHE A 294 -19.75 18.59 -11.88
N LEU A 295 -19.00 17.58 -12.32
CA LEU A 295 -17.79 17.76 -13.14
C LEU A 295 -18.08 18.49 -14.46
N ALA A 296 -19.26 18.26 -15.06
CA ALA A 296 -19.64 18.89 -16.32
C ALA A 296 -20.20 20.31 -16.17
N ASN A 297 -20.76 20.68 -15.02
CA ASN A 297 -21.58 21.89 -14.89
C ASN A 297 -21.05 22.92 -13.89
N SER A 298 -20.29 22.53 -12.86
CA SER A 298 -19.71 23.48 -11.90
C SER A 298 -18.43 24.13 -12.42
N PRO A 299 -18.18 25.42 -12.10
CA PRO A 299 -16.89 26.08 -12.33
C PRO A 299 -15.70 25.28 -11.80
N GLU A 300 -15.73 24.85 -10.53
CA GLU A 300 -14.66 24.03 -9.96
C GLU A 300 -14.62 22.63 -10.54
N GLY A 301 -15.78 21.98 -10.72
CA GLY A 301 -15.87 20.62 -11.26
C GLY A 301 -15.17 20.44 -12.61
N LYS A 302 -15.25 21.45 -13.50
CA LYS A 302 -14.60 21.46 -14.82
C LYS A 302 -13.07 21.53 -14.76
N LEU A 303 -12.51 22.04 -13.67
CA LEU A 303 -11.07 22.20 -13.47
C LEU A 303 -10.43 20.98 -12.82
N MET A 304 -11.24 20.08 -12.25
CA MET A 304 -10.74 18.92 -11.51
C MET A 304 -10.12 17.89 -12.46
N LYS A 305 -8.91 17.44 -12.12
CA LYS A 305 -8.18 16.42 -12.88
C LYS A 305 -8.27 15.07 -12.17
N PRO A 306 -8.71 13.99 -12.84
CA PRO A 306 -8.77 12.66 -12.23
C PRO A 306 -7.36 12.15 -11.91
N ASN A 307 -7.21 11.43 -10.80
CA ASN A 307 -5.91 10.96 -10.31
C ASN A 307 -5.91 9.46 -9.99
N VAL A 308 -6.81 9.00 -9.11
CA VAL A 308 -6.83 7.63 -8.60
C VAL A 308 -8.27 7.11 -8.55
N MET A 309 -8.48 5.82 -8.81
CA MET A 309 -9.75 5.14 -8.49
C MET A 309 -9.53 4.11 -7.40
N GLY A 310 -10.22 4.28 -6.29
CA GLY A 310 -10.30 3.30 -5.21
C GLY A 310 -11.60 2.48 -5.28
N MET A 311 -11.57 1.27 -4.74
CA MET A 311 -12.78 0.48 -4.48
C MET A 311 -12.63 -0.38 -3.23
N ASP A 312 -13.75 -0.63 -2.56
CA ASP A 312 -13.83 -1.60 -1.47
C ASP A 312 -13.92 -3.03 -2.08
N ASN A 313 -13.05 -3.95 -1.67
CA ASN A 313 -13.06 -5.33 -2.18
C ASN A 313 -14.05 -6.19 -1.40
N VAL A 314 -15.32 -5.85 -1.54
CA VAL A 314 -16.48 -6.53 -0.95
C VAL A 314 -17.50 -6.82 -2.04
N GLU A 315 -18.56 -7.53 -1.69
CA GLU A 315 -19.67 -7.81 -2.60
C GLU A 315 -20.08 -6.54 -3.39
N PRO A 316 -20.21 -6.60 -4.73
CA PRO A 316 -20.51 -5.44 -5.59
C PRO A 316 -21.64 -4.53 -5.11
N SER A 317 -22.70 -5.11 -4.54
CA SER A 317 -23.86 -4.39 -4.01
C SER A 317 -23.52 -3.48 -2.81
N LYS A 318 -22.39 -3.75 -2.14
CA LYS A 318 -21.87 -3.03 -0.95
C LYS A 318 -20.57 -2.29 -1.25
N SER A 319 -19.95 -2.55 -2.40
CA SER A 319 -18.69 -1.92 -2.79
C SER A 319 -18.91 -0.47 -3.17
N ARG A 320 -18.05 0.42 -2.67
CA ARG A 320 -18.07 1.84 -3.02
C ARG A 320 -16.87 2.17 -3.89
N LEU A 321 -17.09 3.01 -4.90
CA LEU A 321 -16.03 3.58 -5.71
C LEU A 321 -15.55 4.88 -5.07
N LYS A 322 -14.25 5.12 -5.10
CA LYS A 322 -13.61 6.31 -4.55
C LYS A 322 -12.83 6.97 -5.67
N MET A 323 -13.45 7.92 -6.36
CA MET A 323 -12.80 8.60 -7.47
C MET A 323 -12.07 9.84 -6.95
N TYR A 324 -10.75 9.83 -7.06
CA TYR A 324 -9.88 10.90 -6.59
C TYR A 324 -9.59 11.88 -7.72
N PHE A 325 -9.59 13.16 -7.36
CA PHE A 325 -9.28 14.27 -8.24
C PHE A 325 -8.36 15.26 -7.54
N THR A 326 -7.61 16.01 -8.33
CA THR A 326 -6.85 17.17 -7.87
C THR A 326 -7.50 18.45 -8.35
N SER A 327 -7.54 19.48 -7.51
CA SER A 327 -7.84 20.86 -7.92
C SER A 327 -6.64 21.74 -7.61
N ALA A 328 -6.21 22.53 -8.59
CA ALA A 328 -5.13 23.51 -8.42
C ALA A 328 -5.58 24.70 -7.54
N ASN A 329 -6.89 24.94 -7.44
CA ASN A 329 -7.44 26.00 -6.58
C ASN A 329 -7.43 25.52 -5.12
N THR A 330 -6.86 26.37 -4.27
CA THR A 330 -6.56 26.15 -2.86
C THR A 330 -7.28 27.13 -1.92
N SER A 331 -8.00 28.11 -2.46
CA SER A 331 -8.85 28.98 -1.65
C SER A 331 -9.94 28.21 -0.91
N PHE A 332 -10.37 28.69 0.25
CA PHE A 332 -11.46 28.03 0.96
C PHE A 332 -12.79 28.10 0.18
N LYS A 333 -12.96 29.12 -0.68
CA LYS A 333 -14.08 29.23 -1.61
C LYS A 333 -14.16 28.02 -2.56
N SER A 334 -13.03 27.58 -3.14
CA SER A 334 -13.02 26.40 -4.02
C SER A 334 -13.27 25.12 -3.23
N VAL A 335 -12.66 24.99 -2.04
CA VAL A 335 -12.90 23.87 -1.12
C VAL A 335 -14.39 23.72 -0.82
N ARG A 336 -15.08 24.82 -0.48
CA ARG A 336 -16.53 24.84 -0.23
C ARG A 336 -17.34 24.35 -1.42
N GLU A 337 -17.08 24.89 -2.61
CA GLU A 337 -17.82 24.52 -3.82
C GLU A 337 -17.66 23.02 -4.13
N ILE A 338 -16.44 22.49 -4.00
CA ILE A 338 -16.15 21.08 -4.25
C ILE A 338 -16.78 20.18 -3.17
N MET A 339 -16.64 20.53 -1.89
CA MET A 339 -17.20 19.74 -0.79
C MET A 339 -18.72 19.63 -0.87
N THR A 340 -19.40 20.72 -1.25
CA THR A 340 -20.86 20.74 -1.46
C THR A 340 -21.28 20.22 -2.83
N MET A 341 -20.33 19.89 -3.70
CA MET A 341 -20.58 19.53 -5.10
C MET A 341 -21.49 20.55 -5.81
N GLY A 342 -21.22 21.85 -5.62
CA GLY A 342 -22.05 22.93 -6.16
C GLY A 342 -23.47 22.97 -5.59
N GLY A 343 -23.67 22.51 -4.35
CA GLY A 343 -24.96 22.45 -3.68
C GLY A 343 -25.73 21.13 -3.84
N ILE A 344 -25.19 20.14 -4.56
CA ILE A 344 -25.79 18.80 -4.66
C ILE A 344 -25.74 18.07 -3.31
N SER A 345 -24.65 18.28 -2.56
CA SER A 345 -24.45 17.73 -1.22
C SER A 345 -24.78 18.78 -0.18
N ASP A 346 -25.76 18.46 0.67
CA ASP A 346 -26.17 19.30 1.79
C ASP A 346 -25.16 19.16 2.94
N ILE A 347 -24.27 20.15 3.06
CA ILE A 347 -23.28 20.25 4.14
C ILE A 347 -23.55 21.56 4.87
N SER A 348 -23.70 21.47 6.19
CA SER A 348 -23.95 22.63 7.03
C SER A 348 -22.79 23.64 6.97
N GLU A 349 -23.13 24.92 7.14
CA GLU A 349 -22.14 26.00 7.23
C GLU A 349 -21.16 25.77 8.38
N GLU A 350 -21.64 25.25 9.51
CA GLU A 350 -20.83 24.91 10.67
C GLU A 350 -19.75 23.86 10.33
N SER A 351 -20.13 22.78 9.62
CA SER A 351 -19.17 21.75 9.19
C SER A 351 -18.12 22.30 8.23
N LEU A 352 -18.50 23.23 7.35
CA LEU A 352 -17.59 23.89 6.41
C LEU A 352 -16.64 24.83 7.14
N GLN A 353 -17.12 25.64 8.09
CA GLN A 353 -16.25 26.49 8.90
C GLN A 353 -15.33 25.67 9.82
N ASN A 354 -15.77 24.51 10.31
CA ASN A 354 -14.91 23.59 11.03
C ASN A 354 -13.75 23.10 10.15
N LEU A 355 -14.03 22.66 8.92
CA LEU A 355 -13.01 22.34 7.92
C LEU A 355 -12.06 23.51 7.64
N ARG A 356 -12.60 24.73 7.46
CA ARG A 356 -11.79 25.94 7.29
C ARG A 356 -10.82 26.14 8.45
N SER A 357 -11.33 26.05 9.67
CA SER A 357 -10.52 26.25 10.88
C SER A 357 -9.39 25.23 10.97
N MET A 358 -9.63 23.97 10.59
CA MET A 358 -8.59 22.93 10.51
C MET A 358 -7.52 23.30 9.49
N ILE A 359 -7.92 23.74 8.28
CA ILE A 359 -6.97 24.14 7.22
C ILE A 359 -6.10 25.30 7.72
N LEU A 360 -6.72 26.34 8.28
CA LEU A 360 -6.00 27.52 8.78
C LEU A 360 -5.04 27.14 9.90
N ALA A 361 -5.50 26.36 10.88
CA ALA A 361 -4.67 25.92 12.00
C ALA A 361 -3.47 25.09 11.52
N VAL A 362 -3.71 24.02 10.76
CA VAL A 362 -2.65 23.12 10.29
C VAL A 362 -1.60 23.85 9.46
N LEU A 363 -2.01 24.83 8.65
CA LEU A 363 -1.10 25.61 7.81
C LEU A 363 -0.49 26.83 8.51
N GLY A 364 -0.90 27.13 9.75
CA GLY A 364 -0.42 28.31 10.48
C GLY A 364 -0.88 29.64 9.88
N LEU A 365 -2.02 29.65 9.19
CA LEU A 365 -2.61 30.84 8.59
C LEU A 365 -3.44 31.63 9.62
N PRO A 366 -3.54 32.97 9.48
CA PRO A 366 -4.30 33.78 10.42
C PRO A 366 -5.81 33.48 10.32
N ALA A 367 -6.54 33.66 11.42
CA ALA A 367 -7.97 33.34 11.48
C ALA A 367 -8.83 34.16 10.50
N ASP A 368 -8.37 35.36 10.14
CA ASP A 368 -9.01 36.26 9.17
C ASP A 368 -8.52 36.05 7.72
N PHE A 369 -7.75 34.99 7.44
CA PHE A 369 -7.28 34.69 6.09
C PHE A 369 -8.46 34.64 5.10
N PRO A 370 -8.47 35.47 4.03
CA PRO A 370 -9.66 35.62 3.20
C PRO A 370 -10.08 34.33 2.50
N GLU A 371 -11.38 34.03 2.51
CA GLU A 371 -11.94 32.79 1.95
C GLU A 371 -11.66 32.63 0.44
N GLY A 372 -11.67 33.72 -0.31
CA GLY A 372 -11.38 33.71 -1.76
C GLY A 372 -9.89 33.82 -2.12
N LYS A 373 -8.99 33.87 -1.13
CA LYS A 373 -7.55 33.99 -1.39
C LYS A 373 -6.93 32.60 -1.54
N GLU A 374 -6.12 32.44 -2.58
CA GLU A 374 -5.34 31.22 -2.80
C GLU A 374 -4.25 31.05 -1.74
N ILE A 375 -4.05 29.82 -1.30
CA ILE A 375 -3.02 29.43 -0.35
C ILE A 375 -1.76 29.11 -1.15
N SER A 376 -0.71 29.92 -0.98
CA SER A 376 0.56 29.73 -1.68
C SER A 376 1.59 29.00 -0.79
N VAL A 377 2.59 28.40 -1.40
CA VAL A 377 3.70 27.76 -0.66
C VAL A 377 4.50 28.81 0.12
N GLU A 378 4.70 30.00 -0.45
CA GLU A 378 5.41 31.09 0.21
C GLU A 378 4.67 31.58 1.46
N SER A 379 3.32 31.59 1.40
CA SER A 379 2.47 32.04 2.50
C SER A 379 2.54 31.17 3.75
N THR A 380 3.12 29.97 3.64
CA THR A 380 3.09 28.93 4.67
C THR A 380 4.46 28.39 5.08
N THR A 381 5.52 28.66 4.30
CA THR A 381 6.82 27.97 4.48
C THR A 381 7.98 28.87 4.91
N ALA A 382 7.72 30.15 5.26
CA ALA A 382 8.75 31.10 5.72
C ALA A 382 10.03 31.12 4.86
N GLY A 383 9.90 30.87 3.55
CA GLY A 383 11.01 30.90 2.59
C GLY A 383 11.84 29.61 2.45
N GLN A 384 11.45 28.50 3.07
CA GLN A 384 12.13 27.21 2.86
C GLN A 384 11.63 26.50 1.59
N THR A 385 12.40 26.58 0.50
CA THR A 385 12.14 25.86 -0.75
C THR A 385 12.67 24.42 -0.70
N TRP A 386 11.78 23.45 -0.89
CA TRP A 386 12.12 22.03 -0.96
C TRP A 386 12.30 21.60 -2.41
N LYS A 387 13.38 20.88 -2.70
CA LYS A 387 13.79 20.55 -4.08
C LYS A 387 12.79 19.69 -4.86
N ASP A 388 11.84 19.04 -4.19
CA ASP A 388 10.88 18.11 -4.80
C ASP A 388 9.46 18.67 -4.92
N LEU A 389 9.25 19.96 -4.64
CA LEU A 389 7.94 20.63 -4.75
C LEU A 389 7.28 20.47 -6.12
N GLU A 390 8.08 20.52 -7.19
CA GLU A 390 7.62 20.38 -8.57
C GLU A 390 7.06 18.98 -8.87
N ALA A 391 7.54 17.96 -8.16
CA ALA A 391 7.08 16.58 -8.32
C ALA A 391 5.81 16.27 -7.50
N LEU A 392 5.35 17.19 -6.64
CA LEU A 392 4.15 17.01 -5.81
C LEU A 392 2.90 17.53 -6.54
N CYS A 393 1.76 16.86 -6.31
CA CYS A 393 0.47 17.26 -6.86
C CYS A 393 0.20 18.77 -6.68
N GLU A 394 -0.37 19.39 -7.71
CA GLU A 394 -0.82 20.77 -7.65
C GLU A 394 -2.10 20.87 -6.82
N GLY A 395 -2.11 21.81 -5.87
CA GLY A 395 -3.26 22.11 -5.02
C GLY A 395 -3.67 20.98 -4.07
N PHE A 396 -4.99 20.80 -3.94
CA PHE A 396 -5.60 19.88 -2.99
C PHE A 396 -6.21 18.66 -3.67
N ILE A 397 -6.36 17.58 -2.90
CA ILE A 397 -6.92 16.32 -3.38
C ILE A 397 -8.30 16.13 -2.78
N TYR A 398 -9.21 15.60 -3.57
CA TYR A 398 -10.58 15.27 -3.17
C TYR A 398 -10.88 13.86 -3.64
N PHE A 399 -11.60 13.07 -2.86
CA PHE A 399 -12.28 11.90 -3.42
C PHE A 399 -13.78 11.97 -3.21
N PHE A 400 -14.50 11.41 -4.18
CA PHE A 400 -15.94 11.25 -4.14
C PHE A 400 -16.27 9.78 -3.82
N ASP A 401 -16.95 9.55 -2.70
CA ASP A 401 -17.47 8.25 -2.27
C ASP A 401 -18.76 7.95 -3.03
N ILE A 402 -18.66 7.09 -4.05
CA ILE A 402 -19.77 6.72 -4.91
C ILE A 402 -20.29 5.35 -4.48
N ALA A 403 -21.35 5.37 -3.68
CA ALA A 403 -22.06 4.14 -3.32
C ALA A 403 -22.98 3.67 -4.46
N PRO A 404 -23.25 2.35 -4.59
CA PRO A 404 -24.02 1.81 -5.71
C PRO A 404 -25.46 2.33 -5.79
N THR A 405 -26.06 2.64 -4.64
CA THR A 405 -27.48 3.01 -4.52
C THR A 405 -27.72 4.44 -4.05
N SER A 406 -26.69 5.14 -3.55
CA SER A 406 -26.85 6.53 -3.10
C SER A 406 -26.68 7.50 -4.28
N GLY A 407 -27.62 8.42 -4.45
CA GLY A 407 -27.51 9.55 -5.37
C GLY A 407 -26.74 10.75 -4.82
N ARG A 408 -26.16 10.63 -3.61
CA ARG A 408 -25.46 11.70 -2.91
C ARG A 408 -24.04 11.25 -2.56
N PRO A 409 -23.07 11.48 -3.46
CA PRO A 409 -21.66 11.17 -3.17
C PRO A 409 -21.17 11.99 -1.99
N GLN A 410 -20.40 11.36 -1.10
CA GLN A 410 -19.73 12.09 -0.03
C GLN A 410 -18.36 12.53 -0.51
N VAL A 411 -17.94 13.74 -0.14
CA VAL A 411 -16.64 14.28 -0.52
C VAL A 411 -15.67 14.19 0.66
N LYS A 412 -14.47 13.67 0.43
CA LYS A 412 -13.37 13.76 1.38
C LYS A 412 -12.29 14.68 0.84
N PHE A 413 -11.96 15.70 1.62
CA PHE A 413 -10.87 16.63 1.37
C PHE A 413 -9.54 16.06 1.87
N TYR A 414 -8.44 16.39 1.18
CA TYR A 414 -7.08 16.05 1.56
C TYR A 414 -6.19 17.28 1.42
N LEU A 415 -5.73 17.77 2.57
CA LEU A 415 -4.71 18.79 2.66
C LEU A 415 -3.34 18.20 2.32
N THR A 416 -2.68 18.77 1.31
CA THR A 416 -1.35 18.38 0.85
C THR A 416 -0.25 19.02 1.71
N THR A 417 -0.18 18.58 2.97
CA THR A 417 0.68 19.15 4.03
C THR A 417 2.15 19.21 3.66
N ARG A 418 2.64 18.28 2.84
CA ARG A 418 4.04 18.32 2.41
C ARG A 418 4.36 19.54 1.52
N LYS A 419 3.40 19.99 0.73
CA LYS A 419 3.55 21.10 -0.20
C LYS A 419 3.24 22.43 0.48
N TYR A 420 2.14 22.49 1.23
CA TYR A 420 1.65 23.75 1.81
C TYR A 420 1.84 23.88 3.32
N GLY A 421 2.19 22.82 4.03
CA GLY A 421 2.45 22.92 5.48
C GLY A 421 3.86 23.43 5.77
N ALA A 422 4.10 23.84 7.01
CA ALA A 422 5.44 24.09 7.56
C ALA A 422 6.20 22.75 7.77
N ASP A 423 7.13 22.69 8.71
CA ASP A 423 7.80 21.43 9.10
C ASP A 423 6.85 20.44 9.80
N ASP A 424 7.23 19.16 9.88
CA ASP A 424 6.37 18.12 10.45
C ASP A 424 6.07 18.35 11.96
N LEU A 425 6.95 19.03 12.70
CA LEU A 425 6.70 19.35 14.12
C LEU A 425 5.62 20.42 14.25
N THR A 426 5.72 21.48 13.47
CA THR A 426 4.74 22.58 13.44
C THR A 426 3.37 22.07 12.98
N ILE A 427 3.31 21.28 11.90
CA ILE A 427 2.08 20.64 11.43
C ILE A 427 1.45 19.79 12.55
N ALA A 428 2.25 18.95 13.20
CA ALA A 428 1.77 18.07 14.28
C ALA A 428 1.22 18.89 15.46
N ARG A 429 1.96 19.90 15.92
CA ARG A 429 1.54 20.75 17.04
C ARG A 429 0.25 21.50 16.74
N ASN A 430 0.16 22.10 15.56
CA ASN A 430 -1.03 22.87 15.17
C ASN A 430 -2.26 21.96 15.04
N LEU A 431 -2.11 20.78 14.40
CA LEU A 431 -3.19 19.81 14.30
C LEU A 431 -3.64 19.34 15.70
N MET A 432 -2.71 19.05 16.59
CA MET A 432 -3.03 18.57 17.94
C MET A 432 -3.66 19.65 18.80
N ALA A 433 -3.20 20.90 18.74
CA ALA A 433 -3.84 22.03 19.42
C ALA A 433 -5.28 22.22 18.92
N TRP A 434 -5.48 22.20 17.60
CA TRP A 434 -6.81 22.27 17.01
C TRP A 434 -7.71 21.10 17.46
N MET A 435 -7.20 19.87 17.46
CA MET A 435 -7.95 18.70 17.94
C MET A 435 -8.34 18.82 19.42
N ASP A 436 -7.48 19.39 20.26
CA ASP A 436 -7.77 19.66 21.67
C ASP A 436 -8.89 20.69 21.83
N GLU A 437 -8.85 21.79 21.07
CA GLU A 437 -9.93 22.80 21.02
C GLU A 437 -11.27 22.20 20.55
N GLN A 438 -11.25 21.17 19.70
CA GLN A 438 -12.44 20.42 19.30
C GLN A 438 -12.92 19.41 20.36
N GLY A 439 -12.31 19.37 21.55
CA GLY A 439 -12.61 18.40 22.61
C GLY A 439 -12.08 17.00 22.36
N ARG A 440 -11.13 16.83 21.43
CA ARG A 440 -10.58 15.53 20.98
C ARG A 440 -9.10 15.36 21.34
N GLY A 441 -8.63 16.06 22.38
CA GLY A 441 -7.22 16.16 22.75
C GLY A 441 -6.60 14.97 23.50
N THR A 442 -7.37 13.92 23.80
CA THR A 442 -6.95 12.81 24.69
C THR A 442 -5.60 12.18 24.32
N ASN A 443 -5.24 12.16 23.02
CA ASN A 443 -4.03 11.49 22.53
C ASN A 443 -3.01 12.44 21.90
N CYS A 444 -3.09 13.76 22.15
CA CYS A 444 -2.23 14.75 21.49
C CYS A 444 -0.73 14.51 21.72
N ASP A 445 -0.32 14.31 22.97
CA ASP A 445 1.09 14.05 23.30
C ASP A 445 1.57 12.70 22.75
N ALA A 446 0.71 11.67 22.81
CA ALA A 446 1.01 10.36 22.27
C ALA A 446 1.22 10.40 20.75
N TYR A 447 0.43 11.21 20.04
CA TYR A 447 0.55 11.42 18.59
C TYR A 447 1.88 12.06 18.22
N ILE A 448 2.28 13.14 18.90
CA ILE A 448 3.56 13.80 18.66
C ILE A 448 4.72 12.85 19.03
N GLY A 449 4.60 12.12 20.13
CA GLY A 449 5.59 11.12 20.55
C GLY A 449 5.77 9.99 19.53
N MET A 450 4.67 9.50 18.93
CA MET A 450 4.72 8.53 17.84
C MET A 450 5.47 9.09 16.63
N LEU A 451 5.17 10.32 16.19
CA LEU A 451 5.86 10.92 15.04
C LEU A 451 7.36 11.09 15.28
N LYS A 452 7.76 11.52 16.49
CA LYS A 452 9.18 11.62 16.86
C LYS A 452 9.89 10.27 16.76
N ARG A 453 9.24 9.19 17.22
CA ARG A 453 9.78 7.82 17.11
C ARG A 453 9.82 7.30 15.68
N LEU A 454 8.91 7.72 14.81
CA LEU A 454 8.94 7.34 13.39
C LEU A 454 9.97 8.14 12.57
N ALA A 455 10.43 9.27 13.08
CA ALA A 455 11.36 10.18 12.40
C ALA A 455 12.81 10.06 12.94
N GLU A 456 13.29 8.88 13.33
CA GLU A 456 14.62 8.74 13.96
C GLU A 456 15.78 9.32 13.12
N HIS A 457 15.61 9.38 11.80
CA HIS A 457 16.59 9.92 10.87
C HIS A 457 16.77 11.45 10.95
N ARG A 458 15.87 12.21 11.59
CA ARG A 458 15.99 13.67 11.79
C ARG A 458 15.01 14.22 12.84
N GLY A 459 15.31 15.40 13.39
CA GLY A 459 14.28 16.17 14.11
C GLY A 459 13.07 16.50 13.21
N LEU A 460 11.87 16.48 13.80
CA LEU A 460 10.62 16.80 13.08
C LEU A 460 10.61 18.23 12.55
N GLU A 461 11.28 19.15 13.26
CA GLU A 461 11.49 20.55 12.89
C GLU A 461 12.46 20.75 11.71
N ASN A 462 13.24 19.72 11.38
CA ASN A 462 14.29 19.80 10.36
C ASN A 462 13.84 19.22 9.01
N GLY A 463 12.52 19.08 8.78
CA GLY A 463 12.03 18.62 7.49
C GLY A 463 10.53 18.35 7.41
N LYS A 464 10.12 17.91 6.23
CA LYS A 464 8.73 17.59 5.88
C LYS A 464 8.62 16.19 5.29
N GLY A 465 7.40 15.68 5.25
CA GLY A 465 7.04 14.47 4.52
C GLY A 465 6.71 13.29 5.42
N MET A 466 6.72 13.48 6.75
CA MET A 466 6.05 12.53 7.63
C MET A 466 4.55 12.60 7.40
N HIS A 467 3.95 13.80 7.40
CA HIS A 467 2.57 13.99 6.95
C HIS A 467 2.54 14.13 5.43
N GLY A 468 2.15 13.04 4.74
CA GLY A 468 1.82 13.12 3.32
C GLY A 468 0.56 13.97 3.10
N TYR A 469 -0.49 13.65 3.86
CA TYR A 469 -1.77 14.33 3.80
C TYR A 469 -2.47 14.34 5.16
N ILE A 470 -3.35 15.32 5.36
CA ILE A 470 -4.40 15.28 6.38
C ILE A 470 -5.73 15.34 5.66
N SER A 471 -6.58 14.32 5.83
CA SER A 471 -7.90 14.29 5.22
C SER A 471 -8.99 14.68 6.21
N TYR A 472 -10.05 15.29 5.69
CA TYR A 472 -11.24 15.67 6.43
C TYR A 472 -12.49 15.30 5.63
N GLN A 473 -13.46 14.69 6.28
CA GLN A 473 -14.78 14.42 5.71
C GLN A 473 -15.87 14.82 6.70
N CYS A 474 -16.81 15.63 6.21
CA CYS A 474 -18.01 15.99 6.96
C CYS A 474 -18.84 14.73 7.23
N SER A 475 -19.27 14.56 8.47
CA SER A 475 -20.12 13.44 8.87
C SER A 475 -21.55 13.88 9.03
N GLN A 476 -22.49 13.01 8.64
CA GLN A 476 -23.91 13.21 8.93
C GLN A 476 -24.25 13.09 10.42
N LYS A 477 -23.33 12.53 11.23
CA LYS A 477 -23.49 12.35 12.68
C LYS A 477 -22.87 13.48 13.50
N GLY A 478 -22.53 14.61 12.88
CA GLY A 478 -21.99 15.81 13.54
C GLY A 478 -20.46 15.83 13.65
N GLU A 479 -19.82 14.74 14.05
CA GLU A 479 -18.35 14.72 14.22
C GLU A 479 -17.59 14.39 12.93
N PRO A 480 -16.61 15.20 12.50
CA PRO A 480 -15.87 14.94 11.27
C PRO A 480 -14.91 13.75 11.36
N ASP A 481 -14.77 13.02 10.25
CA ASP A 481 -13.77 11.96 10.06
C ASP A 481 -12.46 12.59 9.59
N ILE A 482 -11.43 12.52 10.44
CA ILE A 482 -10.11 13.12 10.22
C ILE A 482 -9.07 12.02 10.21
N LYS A 483 -8.20 12.01 9.18
CA LYS A 483 -7.13 11.00 9.06
C LYS A 483 -5.81 11.64 8.68
N SER A 484 -4.76 11.29 9.41
CA SER A 484 -3.40 11.62 9.04
C SER A 484 -2.78 10.48 8.24
N TYR A 485 -2.23 10.80 7.08
CA TYR A 485 -1.49 9.87 6.22
C TYR A 485 -0.01 10.03 6.52
N ILE A 486 0.53 9.10 7.32
CA ILE A 486 1.92 9.14 7.74
C ILE A 486 2.77 8.28 6.80
N SER A 487 3.83 8.87 6.24
CA SER A 487 4.73 8.24 5.27
C SER A 487 6.15 8.18 5.83
N PRO A 488 6.42 7.34 6.85
CA PRO A 488 7.77 7.21 7.38
C PRO A 488 8.68 6.67 6.28
N GLU A 489 9.80 7.35 6.05
CA GLU A 489 10.89 6.91 5.16
C GLU A 489 10.62 6.86 3.64
N LEU A 490 9.40 7.12 3.15
CA LEU A 490 9.14 7.12 1.69
C LEU A 490 10.01 8.14 0.95
N TYR A 491 10.49 9.18 1.64
CA TYR A 491 11.28 10.28 1.09
C TYR A 491 12.60 10.54 1.83
N CYS A 492 13.05 9.61 2.67
CA CYS A 492 14.34 9.75 3.34
C CYS A 492 15.48 9.47 2.34
N LYS A 493 16.17 10.54 1.92
CA LYS A 493 17.32 10.46 1.00
C LYS A 493 18.43 9.54 1.53
N ALA A 494 18.65 9.47 2.85
CA ALA A 494 19.63 8.57 3.45
C ALA A 494 19.26 7.09 3.28
N GLY A 495 17.96 6.73 3.32
CA GLY A 495 17.49 5.38 3.02
C GLY A 495 17.61 5.03 1.53
N TYR A 496 17.41 6.00 0.64
CA TYR A 496 17.52 5.83 -0.81
C TYR A 496 18.98 5.85 -1.32
N GLU A 497 19.85 6.68 -0.75
CA GLU A 497 21.28 6.77 -1.10
C GLU A 497 22.10 5.62 -0.49
N ALA A 498 21.76 5.13 0.71
CA ALA A 498 22.33 3.88 1.23
C ALA A 498 21.95 2.68 0.33
N HIS A 499 20.76 2.71 -0.28
CA HIS A 499 20.31 1.72 -1.26
C HIS A 499 21.14 1.76 -2.56
N LEU A 500 21.56 2.94 -3.01
CA LEU A 500 22.37 3.12 -4.22
C LEU A 500 23.87 2.91 -3.99
N LYS A 501 24.41 3.29 -2.81
CA LYS A 501 25.83 3.07 -2.48
C LYS A 501 26.17 1.61 -2.18
N GLY A 502 25.19 0.78 -1.82
CA GLY A 502 25.34 -0.67 -1.72
C GLY A 502 25.23 -1.43 -3.07
N LEU A 503 25.08 -0.69 -4.19
CA LEU A 503 24.97 -1.23 -5.55
C LEU A 503 26.18 -0.88 -6.45
N VAL A 504 27.26 -0.30 -5.89
CA VAL A 504 28.54 -0.07 -6.59
C VAL A 504 29.57 -1.09 -6.13
#